data_AF-A0A2M7P7V9-F1
#
_entry.id   AF-A0A2M7P7V9-F1
#
_cell.length_a   1.000
_cell.length_b   1.000
_cell.length_c   1.000
_cell.angle_alpha   90.00
_cell.angle_beta   90.00
_cell.angle_gamma   90.00
#
_symmetry.space_group_name_H-M   'P 1'
#
loop_
_entity.id
_entity.type
_entity.pdbx_description
1 polymer ?
#
loop_
_entity_poly.entity_id
_entity_poly.type
_entity_poly.pdbx_seq_one_letter_code
_entity_poly.pdbx_strand_id
1 'polypeptide(L)'
;MIMVASVFAFSLAHAESKIRYDASTKTCRKLDPDDVLLGYKLFKEFCKGCHNHRNSQAKFLYNESNTPKAWDRVFFEKYPECARNGSWNNLSLDDQLILNDYLYNTGADTYAPNGCG
;
A
#
# COMPACT_ATOMS: atom_id res chain seq x y z
N MET A 1 49.94 -27.21 9.44
CA MET A 1 48.59 -26.67 9.74
C MET A 1 48.14 -25.85 8.55
N ILE A 2 47.14 -26.31 7.79
CA ILE A 2 46.57 -25.57 6.66
C ILE A 2 45.29 -24.91 7.18
N MET A 3 45.30 -23.58 7.30
CA MET A 3 44.09 -22.81 7.59
C MET A 3 43.25 -22.74 6.32
N VAL A 4 42.09 -23.40 6.31
CA VAL A 4 41.09 -23.27 5.26
C VAL A 4 40.21 -22.08 5.61
N ALA A 5 40.47 -20.93 4.98
CA ALA A 5 39.60 -19.77 5.07
C ALA A 5 38.28 -20.07 4.33
N SER A 6 37.22 -20.30 5.09
CA SER A 6 35.87 -20.51 4.53
C SER A 6 35.29 -19.15 4.14
N VAL A 7 35.19 -18.89 2.84
CA VAL A 7 34.54 -17.69 2.31
C VAL A 7 33.03 -17.96 2.23
N PHE A 8 32.26 -17.40 3.15
CA PHE A 8 30.80 -17.45 3.08
C PHE A 8 30.32 -16.43 2.02
N ALA A 9 29.91 -16.93 0.85
CA ALA A 9 29.19 -16.13 -0.12
C ALA A 9 27.76 -15.92 0.40
N PHE A 10 27.45 -14.71 0.86
CA PHE A 10 26.08 -14.32 1.18
C PHE A 10 25.34 -14.07 -0.13
N SER A 11 24.45 -14.98 -0.52
CA SER A 11 23.48 -14.71 -1.58
C SER A 11 22.53 -13.61 -1.08
N LEU A 12 22.58 -12.43 -1.69
CA LEU A 12 21.55 -11.40 -1.53
C LEU A 12 20.25 -11.93 -2.15
N ALA A 13 19.41 -12.56 -1.34
CA ALA A 13 18.04 -12.87 -1.72
C ALA A 13 17.29 -11.53 -1.85
N HIS A 14 17.17 -11.01 -3.08
CA HIS A 14 16.22 -9.93 -3.35
C HIS A 14 14.82 -10.52 -3.22
N ALA A 15 14.06 -10.07 -2.22
CA ALA A 15 12.65 -10.37 -2.13
C ALA A 15 11.98 -9.87 -3.41
N GLU A 16 11.44 -10.79 -4.21
CA GLU A 16 10.74 -10.44 -5.44
C GLU A 16 9.56 -9.52 -5.09
N SER A 17 9.46 -8.40 -5.81
CA SER A 17 8.38 -7.44 -5.61
C SER A 17 7.04 -8.10 -5.93
N LYS A 18 6.11 -8.03 -4.98
CA LYS A 18 4.74 -8.50 -5.17
C LYS A 18 4.06 -7.77 -6.33
N ILE A 19 3.11 -8.42 -7.01
CA ILE A 19 2.32 -7.83 -8.09
C ILE A 19 0.84 -7.90 -7.73
N ARG A 20 0.07 -6.86 -8.07
CA ARG A 20 -1.38 -6.84 -7.94
C ARG A 20 -2.06 -6.29 -9.20
N TYR A 21 -3.30 -6.70 -9.44
CA TYR A 21 -4.16 -6.06 -10.43
C TYR A 21 -4.88 -4.86 -9.79
N ASP A 22 -4.87 -3.72 -10.48
CA ASP A 22 -5.59 -2.51 -10.08
C ASP A 22 -6.81 -2.31 -10.99
N ALA A 23 -8.01 -2.34 -10.41
CA ALA A 23 -9.25 -2.20 -11.16
C ALA A 23 -9.46 -0.79 -11.76
N SER A 24 -8.86 0.23 -11.16
CA SER A 24 -9.01 1.64 -11.58
C SER A 24 -8.25 1.95 -12.87
N THR A 25 -7.05 1.41 -13.03
CA THR A 25 -6.22 1.58 -14.22
C THR A 25 -6.30 0.40 -15.18
N LYS A 26 -6.87 -0.73 -14.75
CA LYS A 26 -6.89 -2.01 -15.48
C LYS A 26 -5.48 -2.49 -15.82
N THR A 27 -4.53 -2.29 -14.91
CA THR A 27 -3.14 -2.68 -15.09
C THR A 27 -2.61 -3.51 -13.93
N CYS A 28 -1.56 -4.26 -14.23
CA CYS A 28 -0.76 -4.95 -13.23
C CYS A 28 0.28 -4.00 -12.67
N ARG A 29 0.26 -3.82 -11.35
CA ARG A 29 1.14 -2.93 -10.62
C ARG A 29 2.11 -3.73 -9.77
N LYS A 30 3.38 -3.37 -9.89
CA LYS A 30 4.45 -3.88 -9.04
C LYS A 30 4.44 -3.10 -7.73
N LEU A 31 4.44 -3.82 -6.62
CA LEU A 31 4.56 -3.26 -5.28
C LEU A 31 6.03 -3.08 -4.95
N ASP A 32 6.61 -2.01 -5.52
CA ASP A 32 8.00 -1.66 -5.27
C ASP A 32 8.20 -1.22 -3.80
N PRO A 33 9.23 -1.70 -3.09
CA PRO A 33 9.47 -1.33 -1.71
C PRO A 33 9.52 0.18 -1.46
N ASP A 34 10.09 0.96 -2.38
CA ASP A 34 10.22 2.42 -2.23
C ASP A 34 8.84 3.10 -2.35
N ASP A 35 8.02 2.65 -3.29
CA ASP A 35 6.65 3.12 -3.47
C ASP A 35 5.77 2.73 -2.27
N VAL A 36 5.92 1.51 -1.73
CA VAL A 36 5.20 1.08 -0.54
C VAL A 36 5.54 1.97 0.66
N LEU A 37 6.81 2.35 0.82
CA LEU A 37 7.23 3.29 1.86
C LEU A 37 6.65 4.69 1.64
N LEU A 38 6.58 5.17 0.39
CA LEU A 38 5.93 6.42 0.05
C LEU A 38 4.43 6.38 0.35
N GLY A 39 3.74 5.30 -0.02
CA GLY A 39 2.32 5.09 0.26
C GLY A 39 2.00 5.12 1.76
N TYR A 40 2.88 4.57 2.62
CA TYR A 40 2.75 4.72 4.07
C TYR A 40 2.81 6.19 4.53
N LYS A 41 3.70 7.00 3.94
CA LYS A 41 3.79 8.43 4.26
C LYS A 41 2.51 9.16 3.85
N LEU A 42 2.03 8.91 2.62
CA LEU A 42 0.77 9.45 2.12
C LEU A 42 -0.42 9.04 3.00
N PHE A 43 -0.47 7.79 3.47
CA PHE A 43 -1.52 7.33 4.38
C PHE A 43 -1.53 8.12 5.69
N LYS A 44 -0.35 8.33 6.30
CA LYS A 44 -0.25 9.11 7.53
C LYS A 44 -0.66 10.57 7.35
N GLU A 45 -0.25 11.18 6.25
CA GLU A 45 -0.48 12.59 6.00
C GLU A 45 -1.94 12.87 5.62
N PHE A 46 -2.47 12.15 4.63
CA PHE A 46 -3.77 12.47 4.05
C PHE A 46 -4.92 11.72 4.72
N CYS A 47 -4.78 10.42 4.95
CA CYS A 47 -5.87 9.63 5.54
C CYS A 47 -5.90 9.85 7.06
N LYS A 48 -4.77 9.64 7.75
CA LYS A 48 -4.71 9.81 9.21
C LYS A 48 -4.71 11.27 9.65
N GLY A 49 -4.50 12.22 8.74
CA GLY A 49 -4.74 13.65 9.01
C GLY A 49 -6.16 13.91 9.53
N CYS A 50 -7.16 13.22 8.96
CA CYS A 50 -8.54 13.23 9.45
C CYS A 50 -8.84 12.07 10.41
N HIS A 51 -8.38 10.86 10.08
CA HIS A 51 -8.69 9.62 10.80
C HIS A 51 -7.68 9.30 11.92
N ASN A 52 -7.52 10.20 12.90
CA ASN A 52 -6.65 10.02 14.05
C ASN A 52 -7.41 10.03 15.39
N HIS A 53 -6.75 9.61 16.47
CA HIS A 53 -7.37 9.46 17.80
C HIS A 53 -7.84 10.78 18.41
N ARG A 54 -7.43 11.94 17.86
CA ARG A 54 -7.78 13.26 18.38
C ARG A 54 -9.00 13.86 17.67
N ASN A 55 -9.47 13.27 16.58
CA ASN A 55 -10.64 13.72 15.85
C ASN A 55 -11.80 12.74 16.04
N SER A 56 -12.79 13.12 16.86
CA SER A 56 -13.99 12.30 17.08
C SER A 56 -15.00 12.34 15.94
N GLN A 57 -14.83 13.24 14.95
CA GLN A 57 -15.73 13.35 13.80
C GLN A 57 -15.46 12.28 12.73
N ALA A 58 -14.31 11.61 12.78
CA ALA A 58 -13.94 10.54 11.87
C ALA A 58 -13.57 9.28 12.66
N LYS A 59 -13.97 8.11 12.18
CA LYS A 59 -13.52 6.84 12.77
C LYS A 59 -12.00 6.75 12.67
N PHE A 60 -11.34 6.31 13.74
CA PHE A 60 -9.92 6.04 13.68
C PHE A 60 -9.63 4.98 12.60
N LEU A 61 -8.54 5.18 11.85
CA LEU A 61 -8.20 4.33 10.71
C LEU A 61 -6.82 3.70 10.87
N TYR A 62 -6.81 2.37 10.76
CA TYR A 62 -5.62 1.55 10.56
C TYR A 62 -5.57 1.12 9.08
N ASN A 63 -4.38 0.76 8.59
CA ASN A 63 -4.28 0.12 7.27
C ASN A 63 -5.03 -1.21 7.24
N GLU A 64 -5.13 -1.92 8.36
CA GLU A 64 -5.91 -3.15 8.50
C GLU A 64 -7.41 -2.90 8.71
N SER A 65 -7.90 -1.65 8.66
CA SER A 65 -9.34 -1.38 8.78
C SER A 65 -10.17 -1.90 7.60
N ASN A 66 -9.52 -2.27 6.49
CA ASN A 66 -10.13 -2.94 5.35
C ASN A 66 -9.23 -4.07 4.84
N THR A 67 -9.83 -5.03 4.14
CA THR A 67 -9.08 -6.02 3.35
C THR A 67 -8.47 -5.38 2.10
N PRO A 68 -7.46 -6.00 1.45
CA PRO A 68 -6.87 -5.48 0.21
C PRO A 68 -7.91 -5.15 -0.87
N LYS A 69 -8.87 -6.04 -1.10
CA LYS A 69 -9.95 -5.83 -2.08
C LYS A 69 -10.87 -4.67 -1.71
N ALA A 70 -11.16 -4.49 -0.42
CA ALA A 70 -11.98 -3.38 0.05
C ALA A 70 -11.24 -2.04 -0.09
N TRP A 71 -9.92 -2.00 0.13
CA TRP A 71 -9.11 -0.84 -0.19
C TRP A 71 -9.12 -0.53 -1.69
N ASP A 72 -8.89 -1.52 -2.54
CA ASP A 72 -8.90 -1.29 -4.00
C ASP A 72 -10.24 -0.70 -4.48
N ARG A 73 -11.35 -1.21 -3.91
CA ARG A 73 -12.69 -0.70 -4.17
C ARG A 73 -12.86 0.76 -3.74
N VAL A 74 -12.27 1.19 -2.62
CA VAL A 74 -12.31 2.60 -2.19
C VAL A 74 -11.72 3.51 -3.26
N PHE A 75 -10.57 3.16 -3.83
CA PHE A 75 -9.89 3.98 -4.84
C PHE A 75 -10.58 3.89 -6.21
N PHE A 76 -11.12 2.73 -6.56
CA PHE A 76 -11.87 2.52 -7.79
C PHE A 76 -13.22 3.25 -7.80
N GLU A 77 -14.06 3.02 -6.79
CA GLU A 77 -15.42 3.58 -6.74
C GLU A 77 -15.46 4.99 -6.16
N LYS A 78 -14.38 5.43 -5.50
CA LYS A 78 -14.32 6.71 -4.76
C LYS A 78 -15.55 6.91 -3.87
N TYR A 79 -16.00 5.84 -3.20
CA TYR A 79 -17.26 5.85 -2.47
C TYR A 79 -17.21 6.60 -1.12
N PRO A 80 -16.08 6.67 -0.39
CA PRO A 80 -16.02 7.46 0.83
C PRO A 80 -16.27 8.94 0.54
N GLU A 81 -16.99 9.60 1.44
CA GLU A 81 -17.36 11.00 1.28
C GLU A 81 -16.14 11.92 1.06
N CYS A 82 -15.03 11.69 1.76
CA CYS A 82 -13.81 12.48 1.57
C CYS A 82 -13.21 12.35 0.15
N ALA A 83 -13.36 11.19 -0.50
CA ALA A 83 -12.94 11.01 -1.89
C ALA A 83 -13.88 11.75 -2.87
N ARG A 84 -15.18 11.81 -2.56
CA ARG A 84 -16.19 12.53 -3.38
C ARG A 84 -16.11 14.05 -3.23
N ASN A 85 -15.81 14.52 -2.04
CA ASN A 85 -15.81 15.94 -1.69
C ASN A 85 -14.47 16.64 -2.02
N GLY A 86 -13.60 15.95 -2.76
CA GLY A 86 -12.34 16.53 -3.26
C GLY A 86 -11.21 16.60 -2.24
N SER A 87 -11.33 15.97 -1.05
CA SER A 87 -10.21 15.91 -0.09
C SER A 87 -8.98 15.22 -0.69
N TRP A 88 -9.17 14.43 -1.75
CA TRP A 88 -8.10 13.74 -2.47
C TRP A 88 -7.58 14.52 -3.68
N ASN A 89 -8.14 15.70 -4.00
CA ASN A 89 -7.67 16.52 -5.11
C ASN A 89 -6.23 17.04 -4.91
N ASN A 90 -5.76 17.03 -3.66
CA ASN A 90 -4.39 17.38 -3.30
C ASN A 90 -3.39 16.23 -3.56
N LEU A 91 -3.87 15.02 -3.87
CA LEU A 91 -3.04 13.90 -4.29
C LEU A 91 -3.06 13.80 -5.81
N SER A 92 -1.88 13.69 -6.43
CA SER A 92 -1.81 13.33 -7.85
C SER A 92 -2.42 11.95 -8.08
N LEU A 93 -2.73 11.60 -9.34
CA LEU A 93 -3.19 10.25 -9.64
C LEU A 93 -2.14 9.21 -9.24
N ASP A 94 -0.87 9.47 -9.49
CA ASP A 94 0.22 8.55 -9.12
C ASP A 94 0.31 8.37 -7.61
N ASP A 95 0.17 9.45 -6.83
CA ASP A 95 0.14 9.36 -5.36
C ASP A 95 -1.08 8.57 -4.86
N GLN A 96 -2.25 8.74 -5.51
CA GLN A 96 -3.44 7.93 -5.18
C GLN A 96 -3.20 6.45 -5.46
N LEU A 97 -2.51 6.11 -6.56
CA LEU A 97 -2.19 4.73 -6.91
C LEU A 97 -1.15 4.12 -5.95
N ILE A 98 -0.10 4.87 -5.60
CA ILE A 98 0.92 4.46 -4.63
C ILE A 98 0.31 4.27 -3.23
N LEU A 99 -0.60 5.17 -2.83
CA LEU A 99 -1.36 5.02 -1.59
C LEU A 99 -2.23 3.75 -1.59
N ASN A 100 -2.92 3.47 -2.70
CA ASN A 100 -3.70 2.24 -2.85
C ASN A 100 -2.82 0.99 -2.80
N ASP A 101 -1.65 1.01 -3.46
CA ASP A 101 -0.68 -0.09 -3.44
C ASP A 101 -0.20 -0.42 -2.02
N TYR A 102 0.11 0.61 -1.22
CA TYR A 102 0.44 0.44 0.20
C TYR A 102 -0.71 -0.17 1.00
N LEU A 103 -1.92 0.38 0.88
CA LEU A 103 -3.11 -0.09 1.62
C LEU A 103 -3.53 -1.51 1.20
N TYR A 104 -3.36 -1.85 -0.07
CA TYR A 104 -3.57 -3.20 -0.57
C TYR A 104 -2.52 -4.18 0.01
N ASN A 105 -1.25 -3.78 0.07
CA ASN A 105 -0.18 -4.64 0.59
C ASN A 105 -0.23 -4.84 2.12
N THR A 106 -0.99 -4.00 2.83
CA THR A 106 -1.00 -3.95 4.30
C THR A 106 -2.41 -4.05 4.90
N GLY A 107 -3.41 -4.38 4.07
CA GLY A 107 -4.78 -4.58 4.51
C GLY A 107 -4.95 -5.78 5.43
N ALA A 108 -6.13 -5.90 6.04
CA ALA A 108 -6.49 -7.07 6.85
C ALA A 108 -6.40 -8.36 6.03
N ASP A 109 -6.01 -9.45 6.69
CA ASP A 109 -5.92 -10.78 6.08
C ASP A 109 -5.00 -10.86 4.84
N THR A 110 -4.01 -9.97 4.74
CA THR A 110 -3.03 -10.01 3.65
C THR A 110 -2.11 -11.22 3.81
N TYR A 111 -2.52 -12.36 3.23
CA TYR A 111 -1.62 -13.39 2.77
C TYR A 111 -1.15 -13.04 1.35
N ALA A 112 0.10 -13.35 1.02
CA ALA A 112 0.80 -12.90 -0.19
C ALA A 112 -0.12 -12.68 -1.41
N PRO A 113 -0.15 -11.46 -1.99
CA PRO A 113 -0.99 -11.19 -3.15
C PRO A 113 -0.45 -12.00 -4.33
N ASN A 114 -1.17 -13.07 -4.65
CA ASN A 114 -0.90 -13.89 -5.82
C ASN A 114 -1.92 -13.49 -6.88
N GLY A 115 -1.44 -12.85 -7.95
CA GLY A 115 -2.16 -12.77 -9.21
C GLY A 115 -2.34 -11.35 -9.76
N CYS A 116 -1.37 -10.91 -10.54
CA CYS A 116 -1.67 -10.75 -11.96
C CYS A 116 -1.39 -12.10 -12.61
N GLY A 117 -2.30 -12.57 -13.48
CA GLY A 117 -2.25 -13.93 -14.04
C GLY A 117 -0.88 -14.37 -14.52
#